data_AF-A0A925H5H7-F1
#
_entry.id   AF-A0A925H5H7-F1
#
_cell.length_a   1.000
_cell.length_b   1.000
_cell.length_c   1.000
_cell.angle_alpha   90.00
_cell.angle_beta   90.00
_cell.angle_gamma   90.00
#
_symmetry.space_group_name_H-M   'P 1'
#
loop_
_entity.id
_entity.type
_entity.pdbx_description
1 polymer ?
#
loop_
_entity_poly.entity_id
_entity_poly.type
_entity_poly.pdbx_seq_one_letter_code
_entity_poly.pdbx_strand_id
1 'polypeptide(L)'
;NPSDPATVAADPDYRDLLPYVDLEGDPARVRPRTVSDLALGFDGHRGDRRRWDVMFQLANVANVTALYNFQSVFVGTRLIAPRTASVKLRVWF
;
A
#
# COMPACT_ATOMS: atom_id res chain seq x y z
N ASN A 1 -0.05 23.24 1.04
CA ASN A 1 0.16 23.84 2.36
C ASN A 1 1.27 23.05 3.04
N PRO A 2 2.53 23.52 3.10
CA PRO A 2 3.49 22.87 3.97
C PRO A 2 3.12 23.26 5.40
N SER A 3 2.32 22.42 6.05
CA SER A 3 1.99 22.61 7.46
C SER A 3 3.29 22.57 8.27
N ASP A 4 3.48 23.55 9.15
CA ASP A 4 4.62 23.61 10.07
C ASP A 4 4.71 22.30 10.90
N PRO A 5 5.87 21.61 10.93
CA PRO A 5 6.05 20.36 11.66
C PRO A 5 5.66 20.42 13.14
N ALA A 6 5.95 21.53 13.82
CA ALA A 6 5.59 21.69 15.24
C ALA A 6 4.08 21.73 15.44
N THR A 7 3.37 22.44 14.55
CA THR A 7 1.90 22.47 14.53
C THR A 7 1.31 21.09 14.27
N VAL A 8 1.85 20.31 13.31
CA VAL A 8 1.38 18.94 13.01
C VAL A 8 1.61 18.00 14.20
N ALA A 9 2.75 18.11 14.89
CA ALA A 9 3.08 17.27 16.03
C ALA A 9 2.19 17.52 17.26
N ALA A 10 1.68 18.74 17.43
CA ALA A 10 0.80 19.12 18.53
C ALA A 10 -0.68 18.75 18.29
N ASP A 11 -1.07 18.56 17.03
CA ASP A 11 -2.45 18.31 16.65
C ASP A 11 -2.89 16.87 17.03
N PRO A 12 -3.94 16.72 17.87
CA PRO A 12 -4.42 15.41 18.29
C PRO A 12 -4.92 14.54 17.12
N ASP A 13 -5.34 15.15 16.01
CA ASP A 13 -5.92 14.43 14.86
C ASP A 13 -4.88 13.61 14.07
N TYR A 14 -3.58 13.91 14.23
CA TYR A 14 -2.50 13.20 13.53
C TYR A 14 -1.72 12.22 14.42
N ARG A 15 -2.09 12.07 15.70
CA ARG A 15 -1.30 11.30 16.69
C ARG A 15 -0.99 9.87 16.26
N ASP A 16 -1.94 9.21 15.61
CA ASP A 16 -1.80 7.85 15.08
C ASP A 16 -0.88 7.77 13.85
N LEU A 17 -0.72 8.88 13.14
CA LEU A 17 0.10 8.99 11.93
C LEU A 17 1.55 9.43 12.20
N LEU A 18 1.80 10.12 13.32
CA LEU A 18 3.14 10.61 13.71
C LEU A 18 4.25 9.54 13.66
N PRO A 19 4.02 8.27 14.07
CA PRO A 19 5.06 7.24 14.01
C PRO A 19 5.55 6.91 12.59
N TYR A 20 4.79 7.27 11.55
CA TYR A 20 5.07 6.94 10.15
C TYR A 20 5.64 8.11 9.35
N VAL A 21 5.90 9.24 10.00
CA VAL A 21 6.48 10.43 9.40
C VAL A 21 7.81 10.79 10.06
N ASP A 22 8.64 11.46 9.28
CA ASP A 22 9.85 12.13 9.72
C ASP A 22 9.60 13.64 9.60
N LEU A 23 9.28 14.26 10.73
CA LEU A 23 9.02 15.69 10.86
C LEU A 23 10.29 16.51 11.07
N GLU A 24 11.39 15.85 11.45
CA GLU A 24 12.69 16.50 11.72
C GLU A 24 13.51 16.63 10.44
N GLY A 25 13.21 15.82 9.43
CA GLY A 25 13.80 15.96 8.10
C GLY A 25 13.52 17.32 7.47
N ASP A 26 14.51 17.85 6.75
CA ASP A 26 14.37 19.04 5.92
C ASP A 26 14.51 18.66 4.45
N PRO A 27 13.40 18.49 3.70
CA PRO A 27 11.99 18.68 4.11
C PRO A 27 11.40 17.45 4.83
N ALA A 28 10.32 17.65 5.58
CA ALA A 28 9.60 16.57 6.26
C ALA A 28 9.06 15.53 5.25
N ARG A 29 9.10 14.25 5.62
CA ARG A 29 8.77 13.11 4.74
C ARG A 29 8.03 12.02 5.49
N VAL A 30 7.51 11.04 4.75
CA VAL A 30 7.11 9.75 5.34
C VAL A 30 8.33 8.87 5.55
N ARG A 31 8.29 8.06 6.61
CA ARG A 31 9.38 7.12 6.90
C ARG A 31 9.49 6.06 5.81
N PRO A 32 10.72 5.58 5.53
CA PRO A 32 10.92 4.46 4.62
C PRO A 32 10.25 3.20 5.18
N ARG A 33 9.74 2.34 4.30
CA ARG A 33 9.08 1.09 4.64
C ARG A 33 9.25 0.10 3.50
N THR A 34 9.21 -1.19 3.83
CA THR A 34 9.20 -2.28 2.85
C THR A 34 7.84 -2.98 2.93
N VAL A 35 7.18 -3.07 1.79
CA VAL A 35 5.92 -3.83 1.63
C VAL A 35 6.22 -4.95 0.65
N SER A 36 5.80 -6.16 1.00
CA SER A 36 5.99 -7.35 0.17
C SER A 36 4.64 -7.95 -0.18
N ASP A 37 4.50 -8.33 -1.45
CA ASP A 37 3.31 -8.94 -2.00
C ASP A 37 3.63 -10.37 -2.48
N LEU A 38 2.64 -11.24 -2.43
CA LEU A 38 2.72 -12.62 -2.89
C LEU A 38 1.68 -12.87 -3.97
N ALA A 39 2.07 -13.52 -5.06
CA ALA A 39 1.15 -13.94 -6.11
C ALA A 39 1.42 -15.40 -6.50
N LEU A 40 0.35 -16.18 -6.61
CA LEU A 40 0.38 -17.59 -7.01
C LEU A 40 -0.65 -17.80 -8.13
N GLY A 41 -0.24 -18.45 -9.21
CA GLY A 41 -1.06 -18.69 -10.39
C GLY A 41 -1.07 -20.16 -10.77
N PHE A 42 -2.23 -20.65 -11.21
CA PHE A 42 -2.42 -21.99 -11.74
C PHE A 42 -3.20 -21.90 -13.05
N ASP A 43 -2.67 -22.52 -14.09
CA ASP A 43 -3.31 -22.65 -15.39
C ASP A 43 -3.75 -24.10 -15.66
N GLY A 44 -4.91 -24.22 -16.30
CA GLY A 44 -5.41 -25.48 -16.80
C GLY A 44 -5.46 -25.49 -18.32
N HIS A 45 -4.84 -26.51 -18.91
CA HIS A 45 -4.77 -26.70 -20.35
C HIS A 45 -5.58 -27.93 -20.79
N ARG A 46 -6.16 -27.87 -22.00
CA ARG A 46 -6.74 -29.04 -22.69
C ARG A 46 -6.11 -29.11 -24.08
N GLY A 47 -5.18 -30.05 -24.25
CA GLY A 47 -4.29 -30.06 -25.40
C GLY A 47 -3.50 -28.75 -25.44
N ASP A 48 -3.44 -28.12 -26.61
CA ASP A 48 -2.68 -26.90 -26.85
C ASP A 48 -3.41 -25.60 -26.44
N ARG A 49 -4.61 -25.71 -25.86
CA ARG A 49 -5.44 -24.54 -25.49
C ARG A 49 -5.58 -24.41 -23.97
N ARG A 50 -5.29 -23.21 -23.46
CA ARG A 50 -5.61 -22.82 -22.08
C ARG A 50 -7.12 -22.72 -21.91
N ARG A 51 -7.67 -23.42 -20.90
CA ARG A 51 -9.12 -23.46 -20.59
C ARG A 51 -9.47 -22.57 -19.42
N TRP A 52 -8.60 -22.51 -18.41
CA TRP A 52 -8.82 -21.70 -17.23
C TRP A 52 -7.50 -21.24 -16.60
N ASP A 53 -7.61 -20.21 -15.78
CA ASP A 53 -6.53 -19.56 -15.04
C ASP A 53 -7.08 -19.07 -13.70
N VAL A 54 -6.42 -19.46 -12.63
CA VAL A 54 -6.72 -19.00 -11.27
C VAL A 54 -5.49 -18.31 -10.73
N MET A 55 -5.63 -17.05 -10.32
CA MET A 55 -4.57 -16.28 -9.69
C MET A 55 -5.02 -15.84 -8.29
N PHE A 56 -4.21 -16.18 -7.29
CA PHE A 56 -4.32 -15.67 -5.94
C PHE A 56 -3.27 -14.59 -5.72
N GLN A 57 -3.64 -13.47 -5.13
CA GLN A 57 -2.73 -12.40 -4.75
C GLN A 57 -2.96 -12.03 -3.29
N LEU A 58 -1.89 -11.86 -2.54
CA LEU A 58 -1.89 -11.34 -1.18
C LEU A 58 -0.99 -10.11 -1.15
N ALA A 59 -1.61 -8.94 -1.13
CA ALA A 59 -0.91 -7.67 -0.99
C ALA A 59 -0.65 -7.34 0.47
N ASN A 60 0.47 -6.69 0.76
CA ASN A 60 0.92 -6.32 2.09
C ASN A 60 0.94 -7.53 3.04
N VAL A 61 1.74 -8.54 2.69
CA VAL A 61 1.84 -9.83 3.40
C VAL A 61 2.13 -9.63 4.89
N ALA A 62 2.99 -8.66 5.24
CA ALA A 62 3.34 -8.37 6.63
C ALA A 62 2.33 -7.45 7.37
N ASN A 63 1.25 -7.02 6.70
CA ASN A 63 0.26 -6.07 7.24
C ASN A 63 0.91 -4.79 7.81
N VAL A 64 1.88 -4.25 7.08
CA VAL A 64 2.58 -3.01 7.42
C VAL A 64 1.57 -1.86 7.38
N THR A 65 1.56 -1.04 8.42
CA THR A 65 0.89 0.26 8.42
C THR A 65 1.92 1.31 8.02
N ALA A 66 1.64 2.08 6.98
CA ALA A 66 2.52 3.14 6.53
C ALA A 66 1.77 4.16 5.68
N LEU A 67 2.42 5.30 5.47
CA LEU A 67 1.89 6.39 4.67
C LEU A 67 2.60 6.48 3.31
N TYR A 68 1.94 7.09 2.34
CA TYR A 68 2.50 7.48 1.05
C TYR A 68 1.99 8.86 0.63
N ASN A 69 2.69 9.50 -0.31
CA ASN A 69 2.39 10.85 -0.81
C ASN A 69 2.35 11.94 0.29
N PHE A 70 3.35 11.97 1.16
CA PHE A 70 3.46 13.00 2.18
C PHE A 70 3.52 14.40 1.58
N GLN A 71 2.68 15.31 2.07
CA GLN A 71 2.66 16.73 1.67
C GLN A 71 2.46 16.98 0.16
N SER A 72 1.85 16.03 -0.57
CA SER A 72 1.44 16.30 -1.96
C SER A 72 0.35 17.38 -1.99
N VAL A 73 0.64 18.52 -2.61
CA VAL A 73 -0.31 19.64 -2.80
C VAL A 73 -1.56 19.25 -3.59
N PHE A 74 -1.50 18.17 -4.37
CA PHE A 74 -2.61 17.72 -5.22
C PHE A 74 -3.45 16.60 -4.61
N VAL A 75 -2.88 15.79 -3.69
CA VAL A 75 -3.48 14.50 -3.31
C VAL A 75 -3.55 14.28 -1.79
N GLY A 76 -2.75 15.00 -1.01
CA GLY A 76 -2.62 14.80 0.44
C GLY A 76 -1.92 13.48 0.81
N THR A 77 -1.68 13.30 2.11
CA THR A 77 -1.06 12.10 2.69
C THR A 77 -2.09 10.98 2.83
N ARG A 78 -1.73 9.74 2.47
CA ARG A 78 -2.66 8.59 2.54
C ARG A 78 -2.01 7.36 3.16
N LEU A 79 -2.84 6.52 3.78
CA LEU A 79 -2.45 5.19 4.25
C LEU A 79 -2.33 4.22 3.07
N ILE A 80 -1.31 3.38 3.11
CA ILE A 80 -1.27 2.21 2.23
C ILE A 80 -2.44 1.27 2.54
N ALA A 81 -2.86 0.50 1.55
CA ALA A 81 -3.91 -0.48 1.76
C ALA A 81 -3.50 -1.49 2.86
N PRO A 82 -4.44 -1.89 3.74
CA PRO A 82 -4.20 -2.99 4.68
C PRO A 82 -3.96 -4.30 3.92
N ARG A 83 -3.52 -5.34 4.62
CA ARG A 83 -3.36 -6.68 4.03
C ARG A 83 -4.63 -7.06 3.28
N THR A 84 -4.49 -7.31 1.98
CA THR A 84 -5.61 -7.55 1.07
C THR A 84 -5.37 -8.82 0.28
N ALA A 85 -6.33 -9.74 0.33
CA ALA A 85 -6.32 -10.95 -0.47
C ALA A 85 -7.27 -10.80 -1.67
N SER A 86 -6.85 -11.23 -2.85
CA SER A 86 -7.69 -11.25 -4.06
C SER A 86 -7.55 -12.58 -4.80
N VAL A 87 -8.63 -12.99 -5.46
CA VAL A 87 -8.67 -14.15 -6.34
C VAL A 87 -9.22 -13.69 -7.68
N LYS A 88 -8.55 -14.10 -8.76
CA LYS A 88 -8.97 -13.86 -10.13
C LYS A 88 -9.13 -15.19 -10.84
N LEU A 89 -10.33 -15.41 -11.39
CA LEU A 89 -10.63 -16.55 -12.25
C LEU A 89 -10.83 -16.03 -13.68
N ARG A 90 -10.18 -16.67 -14.64
CA ARG A 90 -10.41 -16.46 -16.07
C ARG A 90 -10.69 -17.80 -16.74
N VAL A 91 -11.74 -17.83 -17.55
CA VAL A 91 -12.18 -19.02 -18.29
C VAL A 91 -12.27 -18.68 -19.77
N TRP A 92 -11.79 -19.59 -20.61
CA TRP A 92 -11.87 -19.48 -22.07
C TRP A 92 -12.82 -20.55 -22.60
N PHE A 93 -13.78 -20.12 -23.44
CA PHE A 93 -14.80 -20.98 -24.03
C PHE A 93 -14.31 -21.66 -25.31
#